data_AF-A0AAJ0XGM4-F1
#
_entry.id   AF-A0AAJ0XGM4-F1
#
_cell.length_a   1.000
_cell.length_b   1.000
_cell.length_c   1.000
_cell.angle_alpha   90.00
_cell.angle_beta   90.00
_cell.angle_gamma   90.00
#
_symmetry.space_group_name_H-M   'P 1'
#
loop_
_entity.id
_entity.type
_entity.pdbx_description
1 polymer ?
#
loop_
_entity_poly.entity_id
_entity_poly.type
_entity_poly.pdbx_seq_one_letter_code
_entity_poly.pdbx_strand_id
1 'polypeptide(L)'
;MPNPGPASKRPGFLVSELVTMPHPMRLIRQDPQRFGVSPEQMERLRRDLIEVYPPQLHQRVQAAWSPERSIRHAVLDEGQDSAAVADQLDELVQLKREATDIRIEALNRFRTLLEPEQYQAVMTASAEASGAR
;
A
#
# COMPACT_ATOMS: atom_id res chain seq x y z
N MET A 1 -12.50 -23.25 -35.09
CA MET A 1 -12.02 -21.97 -34.53
C MET A 1 -11.80 -22.20 -33.04
N PRO A 2 -10.56 -22.29 -32.53
CA PRO A 2 -10.33 -22.49 -31.10
C PRO A 2 -10.66 -21.19 -30.34
N ASN A 3 -11.44 -21.35 -29.28
CA ASN A 3 -11.93 -20.32 -28.38
C ASN A 3 -10.76 -19.73 -27.58
N PRO A 4 -10.49 -18.42 -27.59
CA PRO A 4 -9.47 -17.85 -26.73
C PRO A 4 -9.98 -17.92 -25.29
N GLY A 5 -9.40 -18.83 -24.49
CA GLY A 5 -9.64 -18.92 -23.05
C GLY A 5 -9.36 -17.59 -22.35
N PRO A 6 -9.86 -17.40 -21.12
CA PRO A 6 -9.82 -16.11 -20.44
C PRO A 6 -8.37 -15.64 -20.35
N ALA A 7 -8.10 -14.47 -20.91
CA ALA A 7 -6.82 -13.80 -20.81
C ALA A 7 -6.44 -13.76 -19.32
N SER A 8 -5.47 -14.59 -18.95
CA SER A 8 -4.79 -14.51 -17.66
C SER A 8 -4.31 -13.07 -17.53
N LYS A 9 -4.94 -12.31 -16.62
CA LYS A 9 -4.56 -10.94 -16.28
C LYS A 9 -3.15 -11.00 -15.71
N ARG A 10 -2.14 -10.94 -16.58
CA ARG A 10 -0.77 -10.67 -16.14
C ARG A 10 -0.85 -9.32 -15.43
N PRO A 11 -0.39 -9.19 -14.18
CA PRO A 11 -0.16 -7.86 -13.65
C PRO A 11 0.89 -7.26 -14.59
N GLY A 12 0.51 -6.25 -15.38
CA GLY A 12 1.51 -5.33 -15.91
C GLY A 12 2.39 -4.92 -14.74
N PHE A 13 3.69 -4.74 -14.95
CA PHE A 13 4.60 -4.32 -13.90
C PHE A 13 4.10 -3.00 -13.28
N LEU A 14 3.28 -3.12 -12.24
CA LEU A 14 2.79 -2.02 -11.45
C LEU A 14 3.87 -1.81 -10.41
N VAL A 15 4.85 -0.97 -10.74
CA VAL A 15 5.74 -0.34 -9.75
C VAL A 15 4.90 0.67 -8.94
N SER A 16 3.71 0.28 -8.47
CA SER A 16 2.76 1.11 -7.73
C SER A 16 3.06 1.09 -6.24
N GLU A 17 3.68 0.02 -5.74
CA GLU A 17 4.28 -0.04 -4.40
C GLU A 17 5.72 -0.56 -4.58
N LEU A 18 6.73 0.24 -4.24
CA LEU A 18 8.14 -0.21 -4.27
C LEU A 18 8.37 -1.41 -3.32
N VAL A 19 7.50 -1.56 -2.32
CA VAL A 19 7.47 -2.68 -1.38
C VAL A 19 6.01 -3.05 -1.10
N THR A 20 5.59 -4.26 -1.48
CA THR A 20 4.25 -4.77 -1.11
C THR A 20 4.21 -5.08 0.38
N MET A 21 3.34 -4.41 1.12
CA MET A 21 3.21 -4.57 2.56
C MET A 21 1.82 -5.09 2.97
N PRO A 22 1.74 -5.94 4.02
CA PRO A 22 0.48 -6.46 4.49
C PRO A 22 -0.47 -5.35 4.93
N HIS A 23 -1.78 -5.60 4.84
CA HIS A 23 -2.84 -4.75 5.40
C HIS A 23 -3.48 -5.42 6.64
N PRO A 24 -2.75 -5.53 7.76
CA PRO A 24 -3.18 -6.33 8.91
C PRO A 24 -4.45 -5.82 9.58
N MET A 25 -4.68 -4.50 9.55
CA MET A 25 -5.90 -3.89 10.09
C MET A 25 -7.19 -4.41 9.46
N ARG A 26 -7.15 -4.90 8.21
CA ARG A 26 -8.32 -5.51 7.58
C ARG A 26 -8.76 -6.77 8.32
N LEU A 27 -7.82 -7.59 8.77
CA LEU A 27 -8.10 -8.85 9.47
C LEU A 27 -8.68 -8.57 10.87
N ILE A 28 -8.06 -7.66 11.62
CA ILE A 28 -8.56 -7.27 12.96
C ILE A 28 -9.97 -6.67 12.88
N ARG A 29 -10.29 -5.89 11.86
CA ARG A 29 -11.65 -5.34 11.68
C ARG A 29 -12.70 -6.40 11.36
N GLN A 30 -12.32 -7.49 10.71
CA GLN A 30 -13.23 -8.57 10.35
C GLN A 30 -13.53 -9.48 11.55
N ASP A 31 -12.51 -9.77 12.36
CA ASP A 31 -12.64 -10.65 13.50
C ASP A 31 -11.69 -10.23 14.65
N PRO A 32 -12.04 -9.19 15.43
CA PRO A 32 -11.17 -8.71 16.50
C PRO A 32 -11.03 -9.71 17.64
N GLN A 33 -12.06 -10.55 17.85
CA GLN A 33 -12.08 -11.55 18.92
C GLN A 33 -11.06 -12.66 18.63
N ARG A 34 -10.92 -13.09 17.36
CA ARG A 34 -9.87 -14.03 16.94
C ARG A 34 -8.46 -13.60 17.33
N PHE A 35 -8.20 -12.30 17.36
CA PHE A 35 -6.89 -11.75 17.71
C PHE A 35 -6.81 -11.25 19.16
N GLY A 36 -7.84 -11.51 19.98
CA GLY A 36 -7.90 -11.08 21.37
C GLY A 36 -7.88 -9.57 21.55
N VAL A 37 -8.30 -8.79 20.56
CA VAL A 37 -8.28 -7.32 20.60
C VAL A 37 -9.52 -6.83 21.34
N SER A 38 -9.31 -6.13 22.48
CA SER A 38 -10.41 -5.56 23.27
C SER A 38 -11.07 -4.36 22.56
N PRO A 39 -12.30 -3.96 22.93
CA PRO A 39 -12.92 -2.73 22.44
C PRO A 39 -12.06 -1.48 22.66
N GLU A 40 -11.39 -1.37 23.80
CA GLU A 40 -10.51 -0.24 24.13
C GLU A 40 -9.21 -0.26 23.30
N GLN A 41 -8.66 -1.45 23.03
CA GLN A 41 -7.54 -1.59 22.08
C GLN A 41 -7.99 -1.25 20.66
N MET A 42 -9.18 -1.65 20.23
CA MET A 42 -9.74 -1.32 18.93
C MET A 42 -9.90 0.19 18.76
N GLU A 43 -10.39 0.89 19.77
CA GLU A 43 -10.53 2.35 19.71
C GLU A 43 -9.18 3.05 19.61
N ARG A 44 -8.16 2.56 20.34
CA ARG A 44 -6.77 3.04 20.20
C ARG A 44 -6.22 2.79 18.80
N LEU A 45 -6.43 1.59 18.23
CA LEU A 45 -6.03 1.26 16.86
C LEU A 45 -6.73 2.17 15.85
N ARG A 46 -8.01 2.48 16.04
CA ARG A 46 -8.76 3.39 15.17
C ARG A 46 -8.15 4.79 15.18
N ARG A 47 -8.06 5.40 16.37
CA ARG A 47 -7.57 6.76 16.54
C ARG A 47 -6.12 6.91 16.09
N ASP A 48 -5.25 5.98 16.49
CA ASP A 48 -3.80 6.13 16.31
C ASP A 48 -3.32 5.59 14.95
N LEU A 49 -4.12 4.77 14.24
CA LEU A 49 -3.76 4.27 12.91
C LEU A 49 -4.70 4.74 11.81
N ILE A 50 -6.00 4.44 11.94
CA ILE A 50 -6.99 4.62 10.86
C ILE A 50 -7.23 6.09 10.57
N GLU A 51 -7.21 6.93 11.59
CA GLU A 51 -7.47 8.37 11.43
C GLU A 51 -6.21 9.14 11.03
N VAL A 52 -5.02 8.58 11.28
CA VAL A 52 -3.73 9.27 11.06
C VAL A 52 -3.10 8.92 9.72
N TYR A 53 -2.89 7.64 9.42
CA TYR A 53 -2.04 7.23 8.29
C TYR A 53 -2.75 7.15 6.93
N PRO A 54 -3.99 6.61 6.82
CA PRO A 54 -4.69 6.55 5.54
C PRO A 54 -4.85 7.91 4.84
N PRO A 55 -5.22 9.01 5.54
CA PRO A 55 -5.28 10.33 4.90
C PRO A 55 -3.92 10.79 4.33
N GLN A 56 -2.85 10.62 5.11
CA GLN A 56 -1.49 10.99 4.67
C GLN A 56 -1.03 10.14 3.49
N LEU A 57 -1.26 8.83 3.54
CA LEU A 57 -0.93 7.91 2.45
C LEU A 57 -1.70 8.28 1.17
N HIS A 58 -3.01 8.52 1.28
CA HIS A 58 -3.84 8.93 0.16
C HIS A 58 -3.34 10.22 -0.47
N GLN A 59 -2.94 11.21 0.34
CA GLN A 59 -2.38 12.46 -0.15
C GLN A 59 -1.12 12.24 -0.99
N ARG A 60 -0.17 11.42 -0.51
CA ARG A 60 1.08 11.12 -1.25
C ARG A 60 0.83 10.32 -2.53
N VAL A 61 -0.06 9.33 -2.48
CA VAL A 61 -0.44 8.54 -3.65
C VAL A 61 -1.14 9.41 -4.70
N GLN A 62 -2.03 10.32 -4.28
CA GLN A 62 -2.70 11.24 -5.20
C GLN A 62 -1.71 12.23 -5.82
N ALA A 63 -0.76 12.75 -5.04
CA ALA A 63 0.30 13.62 -5.55
C ALA A 63 1.10 12.91 -6.65
N ALA A 64 1.38 11.61 -6.50
CA ALA A 64 2.13 10.82 -7.50
C ALA A 64 1.39 10.66 -8.84
N TRP A 65 0.07 10.83 -8.90
CA TRP A 65 -0.68 10.74 -10.16
C TRP A 65 -0.35 11.88 -11.12
N SER A 66 0.03 13.06 -10.61
CA SER A 66 0.37 14.21 -11.44
C SER A 66 1.64 13.97 -12.28
N PRO A 67 2.81 13.67 -11.69
CA PRO A 67 4.02 13.38 -12.46
C PRO A 67 3.84 12.13 -13.32
N GLU A 68 3.12 11.09 -12.86
CA GLU A 68 2.85 9.91 -13.69
C GLU A 68 2.09 10.25 -14.98
N ARG A 69 1.05 11.08 -14.90
CA ARG A 69 0.32 11.54 -16.09
C ARG A 69 1.17 12.44 -16.97
N SER A 70 1.95 13.34 -16.37
CA SER A 70 2.83 14.24 -17.11
C SER A 70 3.88 13.48 -17.90
N ILE A 71 4.56 12.50 -17.28
CA ILE A 71 5.54 11.63 -17.94
C ILE A 71 4.88 10.87 -19.10
N ARG A 72 3.69 10.32 -18.85
CA ARG A 72 2.95 9.56 -19.86
C ARG A 72 2.63 10.41 -21.09
N HIS A 73 2.13 11.63 -20.88
CA HIS A 73 1.84 12.58 -21.96
C HIS A 73 3.12 12.96 -22.72
N ALA A 74 4.16 13.37 -22.00
CA ALA A 74 5.45 13.75 -22.57
C ALA A 74 6.06 12.65 -23.46
N VAL A 75 6.01 11.40 -23.00
CA VAL A 75 6.61 10.28 -23.76
C VAL A 75 5.72 9.83 -24.92
N LEU A 76 4.41 9.67 -24.69
CA LEU A 76 3.51 9.07 -25.69
C LEU A 76 3.02 10.07 -26.73
N ASP A 77 2.75 11.31 -26.32
CA ASP A 77 2.12 12.32 -27.16
C ASP A 77 3.15 13.30 -27.75
N GLU A 78 4.24 13.58 -27.03
CA GLU A 78 5.29 14.53 -27.45
C GLU A 78 6.60 13.86 -27.88
N GLY A 79 6.78 12.56 -27.64
CA GLY A 79 7.99 11.82 -28.02
C GLY A 79 9.24 12.20 -27.22
N GLN A 80 9.07 12.76 -26.02
CA GLN A 80 10.18 13.13 -25.14
C GLN A 80 10.93 11.89 -24.62
N ASP A 81 12.25 12.03 -24.44
CA ASP A 81 13.10 10.98 -23.88
C ASP A 81 13.21 11.08 -22.35
N SER A 82 13.92 10.13 -21.75
CA SER A 82 14.09 10.07 -20.29
C SER A 82 14.83 11.27 -19.69
N ALA A 83 15.66 11.98 -20.46
CA ALA A 83 16.37 13.15 -19.97
C ALA A 83 15.42 14.35 -19.88
N ALA A 84 14.49 14.48 -20.83
CA ALA A 84 13.50 15.54 -20.84
C ALA A 84 12.44 15.42 -19.71
N VAL A 85 12.22 14.22 -19.18
CA VAL A 85 11.27 13.97 -18.07
C VAL A 85 11.94 13.63 -16.73
N ALA A 86 13.24 13.92 -16.59
CA ALA A 86 14.04 13.52 -15.44
C ALA A 86 13.47 14.07 -14.11
N ASP A 87 13.10 15.34 -14.07
CA ASP A 87 12.58 15.99 -12.86
C ASP A 87 11.26 15.33 -12.39
N GLN A 88 10.36 15.01 -13.32
CA GLN A 88 9.11 14.32 -12.99
C GLN A 88 9.35 12.89 -12.52
N LEU A 89 10.36 12.21 -13.07
CA LEU A 89 10.77 10.88 -12.62
C LEU A 89 11.30 10.94 -11.18
N ASP A 90 12.15 11.91 -10.87
CA ASP A 90 12.70 12.11 -9.53
C ASP A 90 11.61 12.46 -8.51
N GLU A 91 10.68 13.34 -8.88
CA GLU A 91 9.49 13.65 -8.05
C GLU A 91 8.65 12.39 -7.78
N LEU A 92 8.39 11.58 -8.82
CA LEU A 92 7.63 10.35 -8.68
C LEU A 92 8.34 9.34 -7.76
N VAL A 93 9.67 9.22 -7.85
CA VAL A 93 10.46 8.36 -6.96
C VAL A 93 10.37 8.84 -5.51
N GLN A 94 10.51 10.15 -5.29
CA GLN A 94 10.41 10.76 -3.96
C GLN A 94 9.03 10.51 -3.33
N LEU A 95 7.94 10.73 -4.08
CA LEU A 95 6.57 10.50 -3.60
C LEU A 95 6.31 9.03 -3.25
N LYS A 96 6.83 8.09 -4.05
CA LYS A 96 6.72 6.65 -3.77
C LYS A 96 7.47 6.26 -2.50
N ARG A 97 8.65 6.85 -2.27
CA ARG A 97 9.42 6.65 -1.05
C ARG A 97 8.63 7.14 0.16
N GLU A 98 8.12 8.36 0.13
CA GLU A 98 7.32 8.94 1.23
C GLU A 98 6.07 8.12 1.54
N ALA A 99 5.36 7.64 0.51
CA ALA A 99 4.21 6.74 0.71
C ALA A 99 4.63 5.41 1.39
N THR A 100 5.81 4.89 1.04
CA THR A 100 6.39 3.69 1.66
C THR A 100 6.77 3.96 3.11
N ASP A 101 7.36 5.11 3.41
CA ASP A 101 7.74 5.51 4.76
C ASP A 101 6.49 5.61 5.68
N ILE A 102 5.42 6.25 5.21
CA ILE A 102 4.12 6.31 5.94
C ILE A 102 3.60 4.90 6.26
N ARG A 103 3.76 3.96 5.33
CA ARG A 103 3.33 2.57 5.55
C ARG A 103 4.20 1.85 6.58
N ILE A 104 5.51 2.05 6.55
CA ILE A 104 6.44 1.50 7.54
C ILE A 104 6.08 2.04 8.93
N GLU A 105 5.87 3.36 9.04
CA GLU A 105 5.46 3.99 10.29
C GLU A 105 4.14 3.43 10.80
N ALA A 106 3.14 3.27 9.94
CA ALA A 106 1.86 2.68 10.30
C ALA A 106 2.01 1.23 10.83
N LEU A 107 2.86 0.41 10.22
CA LEU A 107 3.14 -0.96 10.69
C LEU A 107 3.90 -0.98 12.01
N ASN A 108 4.86 -0.09 12.19
CA ASN A 108 5.58 0.07 13.45
C ASN A 108 4.62 0.51 14.56
N ARG A 109 3.76 1.50 14.30
CA ARG A 109 2.74 1.95 15.24
C ARG A 109 1.77 0.82 15.57
N PHE A 110 1.33 0.07 14.57
CA PHE A 110 0.48 -1.10 14.74
C PHE A 110 1.11 -2.15 15.66
N ARG A 111 2.40 -2.46 15.46
CA ARG A 111 3.15 -3.37 16.33
C ARG A 111 3.18 -2.90 17.79
N THR A 112 3.29 -1.59 18.04
CA THR A 112 3.33 -1.04 19.41
C THR A 112 1.97 -0.99 20.12
N LEU A 113 0.87 -1.11 19.37
CA LEU A 113 -0.49 -1.06 19.92
C LEU A 113 -1.04 -2.45 20.29
N LEU A 114 -0.31 -3.49 19.94
CA LEU A 114 -0.67 -4.89 20.19
C LEU A 114 0.36 -5.53 21.13
N GLU A 115 -0.11 -6.50 21.89
CA GLU A 115 0.78 -7.43 22.59
C GLU A 115 1.56 -8.28 21.58
N PRO A 116 2.77 -8.76 21.92
CA PRO A 116 3.61 -9.54 21.01
C PRO A 116 2.88 -10.75 20.38
N GLU A 117 2.08 -11.46 21.17
CA GLU A 117 1.31 -12.62 20.74
C GLU A 117 0.18 -12.24 19.77
N GLN A 118 -0.50 -11.13 20.04
CA GLN A 118 -1.55 -10.59 19.17
C GLN A 118 -0.95 -10.20 17.81
N TYR A 119 0.18 -9.49 17.82
CA TYR A 119 0.87 -9.07 16.61
C TYR A 119 1.30 -10.28 15.76
N GLN A 120 1.91 -11.29 16.39
CA GLN A 120 2.31 -12.53 15.70
C GLN A 120 1.12 -13.25 15.07
N ALA A 121 0.01 -13.41 15.81
CA ALA A 121 -1.20 -14.04 15.28
C ALA A 121 -1.74 -13.32 14.03
N VAL A 122 -1.72 -11.98 14.03
CA VAL A 122 -2.17 -11.18 12.88
C VAL A 122 -1.20 -11.28 11.71
N MET A 123 0.11 -11.28 11.95
CA MET A 123 1.12 -11.42 10.89
C MET A 123 1.04 -12.79 10.22
N THR A 124 0.87 -13.87 10.99
CA THR A 124 0.67 -15.22 10.46
C THR A 124 -0.57 -15.28 9.57
N ALA A 125 -1.72 -14.80 10.06
CA ALA A 125 -2.96 -14.75 9.28
C ALA A 125 -2.83 -13.87 8.02
N SER A 126 -2.04 -12.79 8.09
CA SER A 126 -1.79 -11.92 6.94
C SER A 126 -0.87 -12.57 5.90
N ALA A 127 0.10 -13.37 6.32
CA ALA A 127 0.96 -14.13 5.42
C ALA A 127 0.16 -15.21 4.68
N GLU A 128 -0.68 -15.95 5.40
CA GLU A 128 -1.61 -16.94 4.84
C GLU A 128 -2.56 -16.32 3.80
N ALA A 129 -3.13 -15.15 4.11
CA ALA A 129 -4.02 -14.44 3.20
C ALA A 129 -3.32 -13.85 1.96
N SER A 130 -1.99 -13.64 2.03
CA SER A 130 -1.18 -13.09 0.93
C SER A 130 -0.59 -14.20 0.06
N GLY A 131 -0.29 -15.38 0.63
CA GLY A 131 0.21 -16.56 -0.09
C GLY A 131 -0.88 -17.39 -0.80
N ALA A 132 -2.16 -17.08 -0.58
CA ALA A 132 -3.30 -17.73 -1.24
C ALA A 132 -3.72 -17.07 -2.57
N ARG A 133 -2.85 -16.23 -3.18
CA ARG A 133 -3.11 -15.55 -4.45
C ARG A 133 -2.13 -15.95 -5.54
#